data_AF-A0A3M0M7R6-F1
#
_entry.id   AF-A0A3M0M7R6-F1
#
_cell.length_a   1.000
_cell.length_b   1.000
_cell.length_c   1.000
_cell.angle_alpha   90.00
_cell.angle_beta   90.00
_cell.angle_gamma   90.00
#
_symmetry.space_group_name_H-M   'P 1'
#
loop_
_entity.id
_entity.type
_entity.pdbx_description
1 polymer ?
#
loop_
_entity_poly.entity_id
_entity_poly.type
_entity_poly.pdbx_seq_one_letter_code
_entity_poly.pdbx_strand_id
1 'polypeptide(L)'
;MIIEIDAEGGFSGIAAAALHKRIDVEAQAEPVKEELSNAFDAKELQRLAARECGDCADRISYRITVTIEGHRSRSFIIREDQLPPEMLDLIDRI
;
A
#
# COMPACT_ATOMS: atom_id res chain seq x y z
N MET A 1 12.90 -4.83 5.62
CA MET A 1 11.51 -4.35 5.91
C MET A 1 10.50 -5.26 5.22
N ILE A 2 9.36 -5.57 5.87
CA ILE A 2 8.26 -6.34 5.25
C ILE A 2 7.08 -5.41 4.96
N ILE A 3 6.52 -5.50 3.75
CA ILE A 3 5.32 -4.79 3.33
C ILE A 3 4.24 -5.83 3.02
N GLU A 4 3.07 -5.68 3.62
CA GLU A 4 1.88 -6.47 3.32
C GLU A 4 0.82 -5.54 2.74
N ILE A 5 0.21 -5.92 1.62
CA ILE A 5 -0.77 -5.13 0.89
C ILE A 5 -1.99 -5.99 0.66
N ASP A 6 -3.10 -5.59 1.29
CA ASP A 6 -4.41 -6.20 1.10
C ASP A 6 -5.31 -5.19 0.37
N ALA A 7 -5.99 -5.60 -0.71
CA ALA A 7 -7.05 -4.77 -1.28
C ALA A 7 -8.39 -5.08 -0.61
N GLU A 8 -9.14 -4.04 -0.29
CA GLU A 8 -10.45 -4.06 0.35
C GLU A 8 -11.42 -3.19 -0.47
N GLY A 9 -12.60 -3.71 -0.82
CA GLY A 9 -13.62 -2.96 -1.59
C GLY A 9 -14.06 -3.65 -2.88
N GLY A 10 -14.79 -2.92 -3.73
CA GLY A 10 -15.31 -3.42 -5.01
C GLY A 10 -16.83 -3.42 -5.10
N PHE A 11 -17.34 -3.09 -6.29
CA PHE A 11 -18.78 -3.06 -6.55
C PHE A 11 -19.41 -4.45 -6.31
N SER A 12 -20.49 -4.49 -5.54
CA SER A 12 -21.19 -5.73 -5.14
C SER A 12 -20.34 -6.77 -4.37
N GLY A 13 -19.23 -6.38 -3.73
CA GLY A 13 -18.47 -7.26 -2.83
C GLY A 13 -17.66 -8.37 -3.52
N ILE A 14 -17.42 -8.28 -4.84
CA ILE A 14 -16.77 -9.34 -5.63
C ILE A 14 -15.38 -8.93 -6.16
N ALA A 15 -15.04 -7.63 -6.23
CA ALA A 15 -13.88 -7.21 -7.03
C ALA A 15 -12.52 -7.09 -6.29
N ALA A 16 -12.43 -6.71 -5.01
CA ALA A 16 -11.12 -6.55 -4.34
C ALA A 16 -10.73 -7.73 -3.42
N ALA A 17 -11.56 -8.77 -3.30
CA ALA A 17 -11.39 -9.85 -2.32
C ALA A 17 -10.18 -10.81 -2.54
N ALA A 18 -9.20 -10.47 -3.38
CA ALA A 18 -8.12 -11.41 -3.73
C ALA A 18 -6.71 -10.83 -3.81
N LEU A 19 -6.51 -9.51 -3.65
CA LEU A 19 -5.15 -8.97 -3.63
C LEU A 19 -4.59 -9.09 -2.21
N HIS A 20 -3.73 -10.08 -1.99
CA HIS A 20 -2.86 -10.17 -0.82
C HIS A 20 -1.43 -10.33 -1.32
N LYS A 21 -0.60 -9.29 -1.15
CA LYS A 21 0.82 -9.32 -1.48
C LYS A 21 1.64 -9.13 -0.22
N ARG A 22 2.67 -9.97 -0.05
CA ARG A 22 3.67 -9.83 1.00
C ARG A 22 5.04 -9.74 0.37
N ILE A 23 5.72 -8.63 0.62
CA ILE A 23 7.01 -8.29 0.03
C ILE A 23 8.04 -8.17 1.14
N ASP A 24 9.09 -8.98 1.05
CA ASP A 24 10.33 -8.74 1.76
C ASP A 24 11.19 -7.79 0.93
N VAL A 25 11.31 -6.55 1.40
CA VAL A 25 12.09 -5.52 0.70
C VAL A 25 13.57 -5.90 0.68
N GLU A 26 14.10 -6.53 1.74
CA GLU A 26 15.53 -6.89 1.79
C GLU A 26 15.90 -7.95 0.74
N ALA A 27 14.91 -8.72 0.27
CA ALA A 27 15.08 -9.75 -0.74
C ALA A 27 15.05 -9.21 -2.19
N GLN A 28 14.74 -7.92 -2.40
CA GLN A 28 14.65 -7.32 -3.73
C GLN A 28 16.02 -6.87 -4.29
N ALA A 29 16.08 -6.55 -5.58
CA ALA A 29 17.28 -5.93 -6.15
C ALA A 29 17.42 -4.47 -5.65
N GLU A 30 18.66 -3.99 -5.51
CA GLU A 30 18.98 -2.64 -5.00
C GLU A 30 18.15 -1.48 -5.57
N PRO A 31 17.91 -1.35 -6.90
CA PRO A 31 17.05 -0.26 -7.40
C PRO A 31 15.59 -0.38 -6.92
N VAL A 32 15.07 -1.60 -6.84
CA VAL A 32 13.69 -1.86 -6.40
C VAL A 32 13.55 -1.68 -4.88
N LYS A 33 14.59 -1.99 -4.11
CA LYS A 33 14.64 -1.76 -2.66
C LYS A 33 14.42 -0.30 -2.30
N GLU A 34 15.14 0.59 -2.98
CA GLU A 34 15.06 2.03 -2.72
C GLU A 34 13.69 2.57 -3.12
N GLU A 35 13.15 2.16 -4.27
CA GLU A 35 11.79 2.51 -4.71
C GLU A 35 10.73 2.08 -3.68
N LEU A 36 10.77 0.83 -3.23
CA LEU A 36 9.84 0.31 -2.23
C LEU A 36 10.00 1.01 -0.87
N SER A 37 11.24 1.30 -0.45
CA SER A 37 11.48 1.96 0.83
C SER A 37 10.99 3.39 0.87
N ASN A 38 11.15 4.12 -0.25
CA ASN A 38 10.66 5.48 -0.36
C ASN A 38 9.13 5.53 -0.48
N ALA A 39 8.54 4.65 -1.30
CA ALA A 39 7.10 4.62 -1.52
C ALA A 39 6.31 4.16 -0.28
N PHE A 40 6.83 3.18 0.46
CA PHE A 40 6.15 2.58 1.61
C PHE A 40 6.72 3.04 2.97
N ASP A 41 7.40 4.19 3.00
CA ASP A 41 7.79 4.80 4.27
C ASP A 41 6.56 5.14 5.12
N ALA A 42 6.64 4.86 6.42
CA ALA A 42 5.51 5.01 7.33
C ALA A 42 5.01 6.46 7.44
N LYS A 43 5.86 7.47 7.23
CA LYS A 43 5.44 8.88 7.25
C LYS A 43 4.66 9.24 5.98
N GLU A 44 5.10 8.76 4.82
CA GLU A 44 4.38 8.99 3.57
C GLU A 44 3.02 8.27 3.60
N LEU A 45 2.98 7.00 4.02
CA LEU A 45 1.72 6.27 4.18
C LEU A 45 0.76 6.98 5.16
N GLN A 46 1.28 7.51 6.27
CA GLN A 46 0.48 8.31 7.20
C GLN A 46 -0.07 9.59 6.54
N ARG A 47 0.74 10.27 5.72
CA ARG A 47 0.34 11.47 4.99
C ARG A 47 -0.75 11.18 3.96
N LEU A 48 -0.62 10.07 3.23
CA LEU A 48 -1.61 9.63 2.25
C LEU A 48 -2.94 9.24 2.91
N ALA A 49 -2.88 8.46 3.99
CA ALA A 49 -4.06 8.07 4.76
C ALA A 49 -4.81 9.27 5.38
N ALA A 50 -4.09 10.35 5.70
CA ALA A 50 -4.68 11.58 6.25
C ALA A 50 -5.31 12.51 5.20
N ARG A 51 -5.16 12.23 3.89
CA ARG A 51 -5.75 13.07 2.84
C ARG A 51 -7.27 12.95 2.85
N GLU A 52 -7.96 14.08 2.99
CA GLU A 52 -9.41 14.11 2.81
C GLU A 52 -9.78 13.84 1.37
N CYS A 53 -10.94 13.21 1.19
CA CYS A 53 -11.40 12.72 -0.09
C CYS A 53 -12.75 13.34 -0.37
N GLY A 54 -12.77 14.31 -1.28
CA GLY A 54 -13.93 15.18 -1.48
C GLY A 54 -15.08 14.50 -2.23
N ASP A 55 -14.79 13.74 -3.28
CA ASP A 55 -15.79 13.22 -4.22
C ASP A 55 -15.49 11.76 -4.64
N CYS A 56 -15.16 10.96 -3.64
CA CYS A 56 -14.54 9.67 -3.85
C CYS A 56 -15.63 8.61 -3.93
N ALA A 57 -15.92 8.16 -5.15
CA ALA A 57 -16.77 7.00 -5.34
C ALA A 57 -16.09 5.79 -4.69
N ASP A 58 -16.76 5.16 -3.72
CA ASP A 58 -16.28 3.98 -2.98
C ASP A 58 -16.00 2.80 -3.92
N ARG A 59 -14.77 2.71 -4.42
CA ARG A 59 -14.37 1.64 -5.34
C ARG A 59 -13.36 0.70 -4.71
N ILE A 60 -12.16 1.17 -4.32
CA ILE A 60 -11.06 0.30 -3.85
C ILE A 60 -10.24 1.02 -2.76
N SER A 61 -9.92 0.28 -1.70
CA SER A 61 -8.98 0.66 -0.65
C SER A 61 -7.87 -0.37 -0.52
N TYR A 62 -6.70 0.05 -0.09
CA TYR A 62 -5.57 -0.81 0.23
C TYR A 62 -5.26 -0.70 1.72
N ARG A 63 -5.23 -1.83 2.40
CA ARG A 63 -4.61 -1.96 3.72
C ARG A 63 -3.15 -2.29 3.52
N ILE A 64 -2.29 -1.33 3.82
CA ILE A 64 -0.84 -1.44 3.72
C ILE A 64 -0.29 -1.58 5.13
N THR A 65 0.31 -2.73 5.42
CA THR A 65 0.95 -3.02 6.70
C THR A 65 2.46 -3.07 6.52
N VAL A 66 3.18 -2.22 7.24
CA VAL A 66 4.65 -2.16 7.20
C VAL A 66 5.20 -2.69 8.52
N THR A 67 6.10 -3.65 8.43
CA THR A 67 6.83 -4.23 9.56
C THR A 67 8.33 -3.96 9.38
N ILE A 68 8.88 -3.17 10.30
CA ILE A 68 10.32 -2.86 10.36
C ILE A 68 10.92 -3.73 11.47
N GLU A 69 12.05 -4.38 11.19
CA GLU A 69 12.72 -5.25 12.16
C GLU A 69 13.04 -4.49 13.46
N GLY A 70 12.67 -5.07 14.61
CA GLY A 70 12.83 -4.42 15.91
C GLY A 70 11.76 -3.35 16.26
N HIS A 71 10.82 -3.06 15.36
CA HIS A 71 9.72 -2.12 15.58
C HIS A 71 8.35 -2.80 15.51
N ARG A 72 7.32 -2.14 16.04
CA ARG A 72 5.93 -2.60 15.88
C ARG A 72 5.48 -2.42 14.44
N SER A 73 4.70 -3.38 13.94
CA SER A 73 3.99 -3.24 12.68
C SER A 73 3.01 -2.06 12.72
N ARG A 74 2.88 -1.36 11.60
CA ARG A 74 1.94 -0.24 11.44
C ARG A 74 1.09 -0.51 10.21
N SER A 75 -0.23 -0.42 10.37
CA SER A 75 -1.19 -0.63 9.28
C SER A 75 -1.87 0.68 8.93
N PHE A 76 -2.02 0.93 7.63
CA PHE A 76 -2.62 2.12 7.05
C PHE A 76 -3.69 1.69 6.06
N ILE A 77 -4.86 2.30 6.12
CA ILE A 77 -5.91 2.11 5.11
C ILE A 77 -5.86 3.34 4.20
N ILE A 78 -5.54 3.13 2.93
CA ILE A 78 -5.36 4.19 1.93
C ILE A 78 -6.23 3.82 0.73
N ARG A 79 -7.07 4.74 0.27
CA ARG A 79 -7.86 4.53 -0.94
C ARG A 79 -7.00 4.57 -2.19
N GLU A 80 -7.42 3.86 -3.23
CA GLU A 80 -6.71 3.82 -4.52
C GLU A 80 -6.48 5.23 -5.10
N ASP A 81 -7.45 6.13 -4.96
CA ASP A 81 -7.36 7.51 -5.43
C ASP A 81 -6.41 8.41 -4.62
N GLN A 82 -6.07 8.01 -3.39
CA GLN A 82 -5.08 8.68 -2.57
C GLN A 82 -3.67 8.23 -2.92
N LEU A 83 -3.50 7.05 -3.52
CA LEU A 83 -2.20 6.53 -3.92
C LEU A 83 -1.69 7.27 -5.16
N PRO A 84 -0.43 7.72 -5.16
CA PRO A 84 0.22 8.21 -6.36
C PRO A 84 0.27 7.14 -7.47
N PRO A 85 0.18 7.51 -8.77
CA PRO A 85 0.25 6.56 -9.88
C PRO A 85 1.49 5.67 -9.83
N GLU A 86 2.64 6.22 -9.44
CA GLU A 86 3.89 5.47 -9.31
C GLU A 86 3.82 4.36 -8.24
N MET A 87 3.00 4.53 -7.20
CA MET A 87 2.79 3.49 -6.19
C MET A 87 1.85 2.40 -6.70
N LEU A 88 0.84 2.75 -7.50
CA LEU A 88 -0.04 1.77 -8.13
C LEU A 88 0.75 0.91 -9.12
N ASP A 89 1.60 1.53 -9.93
CA ASP A 89 2.51 0.82 -10.84
C ASP A 89 3.45 -0.12 -10.07
N LEU A 90 3.97 0.30 -8.92
CA LEU A 90 4.79 -0.55 -8.04
C LEU A 90 3.99 -1.75 -7.51
N ILE A 91 2.76 -1.53 -7.04
CA ILE A 91 1.87 -2.60 -6.55
C ILE A 91 1.57 -3.60 -7.66
N ASP A 92 1.37 -3.15 -8.89
CA ASP A 92 1.10 -4.04 -10.03
C ASP A 92 2.33 -4.82 -10.49
N ARG A 93 3.52 -4.20 -10.41
CA ARG A 93 4.79 -4.78 -10.90
C ARG A 93 5.36 -5.89 -10.02
N ILE A 94 5.19 -5.80 -8.70
CA ILE A 94 5.71 -6.77 -7.71
C ILE A 94 4.86 -8.04 -7.62
#